data_AF-A0A7G5CBW4-F1
#
_entry.id   AF-A0A7G5CBW4-F1
#
_cell.length_a   1.000
_cell.length_b   1.000
_cell.length_c   1.000
_cell.angle_alpha   90.00
_cell.angle_beta   90.00
_cell.angle_gamma   90.00
#
_symmetry.space_group_name_H-M   'P 1'
#
loop_
_entity.id
_entity.type
_entity.pdbx_description
1 polymer ?
#
loop_
_entity_poly.entity_id
_entity_poly.type
_entity_poly.pdbx_seq_one_letter_code
_entity_poly.pdbx_strand_id
1 'polypeptide(L)'
;MNSFIPEEKENPIVTLKAQAEKFGFSRLRADKNNESANTGEQMYKDFQRMDFVINGKSISGDLTAKLCKEYNSLLPKSEDENYRPFAKEVFKEMFKYAEAKVPSDSILEELVTNCNQAGYEAGVFIESQLALGQHSFLVLSPKRVMNIDYIDQNNVSIRSDMKLPIFFQRSDGKAGDKVCDLSSSIEFTLESQDGKEGVIYKDGKLSLTVPKRLKDYNIGDKNLFDVIKECFQKFCERLGFFKIKIEHGLDKPPKVNSHLENMEPPIHSNEHGNTPGN
;
A
#
# COMPACT_ATOMS: atom_id res chain seq x y z
N MET A 1 -30.90 44.04 7.54
CA MET A 1 -29.74 43.35 8.15
C MET A 1 -30.03 41.86 8.10
N ASN A 2 -29.53 41.16 7.07
CA ASN A 2 -29.63 39.71 7.00
C ASN A 2 -28.33 39.14 7.55
N SER A 3 -28.42 38.53 8.73
CA SER A 3 -27.33 37.78 9.36
C SER A 3 -27.00 36.56 8.50
N PHE A 4 -25.87 36.62 7.79
CA PHE A 4 -25.19 35.43 7.30
C PHE A 4 -24.70 34.65 8.53
N ILE A 5 -25.36 33.54 8.83
CA ILE A 5 -24.75 32.49 9.64
C ILE A 5 -23.88 31.70 8.67
N PRO A 6 -22.56 31.63 8.83
CA PRO A 6 -21.76 30.68 8.08
C PRO A 6 -22.22 29.29 8.53
N GLU A 7 -22.83 28.51 7.64
CA GLU A 7 -22.87 27.06 7.83
C GLU A 7 -21.41 26.61 7.96
N GLU A 8 -21.02 26.15 9.15
CA GLU A 8 -19.82 25.36 9.30
C GLU A 8 -19.95 24.19 8.32
N LYS A 9 -19.17 24.22 7.25
CA LYS A 9 -18.99 23.07 6.37
C LYS A 9 -18.36 21.96 7.21
N GLU A 10 -19.18 21.13 7.85
CA GLU A 10 -18.75 19.86 8.41
C GLU A 10 -17.89 19.19 7.34
N ASN A 11 -16.62 18.93 7.64
CA ASN A 11 -15.78 18.12 6.78
C ASN A 11 -16.19 16.66 7.00
N PRO A 12 -17.07 16.08 6.16
CA PRO A 12 -17.83 14.93 6.58
C PRO A 12 -17.06 13.73 6.04
N ILE A 13 -16.12 13.23 6.84
CA ILE A 13 -15.23 12.12 6.49
C ILE A 13 -15.48 10.97 7.46
N VAL A 14 -15.44 9.74 6.95
CA VAL A 14 -15.52 8.51 7.74
C VAL A 14 -14.25 7.71 7.52
N THR A 15 -13.64 7.27 8.61
CA THR A 15 -12.54 6.32 8.58
C THR A 15 -13.11 4.92 8.78
N LEU A 16 -12.75 3.98 7.91
CA LEU A 16 -12.89 2.55 8.06
C LEU A 16 -11.52 1.98 8.43
N LYS A 17 -11.46 1.09 9.43
CA LYS A 17 -10.19 0.50 9.87
C LYS A 17 -10.34 -0.99 10.10
N ALA A 18 -9.32 -1.75 9.71
CA ALA A 18 -9.21 -3.19 9.90
C ALA A 18 -7.86 -3.54 10.51
N GLN A 19 -7.87 -4.50 11.43
CA GLN A 19 -6.70 -5.09 12.07
C GLN A 19 -6.91 -6.61 12.20
N ALA A 20 -5.82 -7.38 12.14
CA ALA A 20 -5.83 -8.81 12.41
C ALA A 20 -4.46 -9.25 12.95
N GLU A 21 -4.46 -10.29 13.78
CA GLU A 21 -3.23 -10.86 14.36
C GLU A 21 -2.29 -11.47 13.31
N LYS A 22 -2.84 -11.91 12.18
CA LYS A 22 -2.10 -12.52 11.07
C LYS A 22 -2.60 -11.94 9.76
N PHE A 23 -1.93 -10.91 9.29
CA PHE A 23 -2.18 -10.33 7.98
C PHE A 23 -1.48 -11.15 6.87
N GLY A 24 -2.09 -11.25 5.70
CA GLY A 24 -1.57 -11.99 4.54
C GLY A 24 -0.49 -11.20 3.79
N PHE A 25 0.66 -10.98 4.43
CA PHE A 25 1.77 -10.15 3.92
C PHE A 25 2.34 -10.58 2.58
N SER A 26 2.16 -11.84 2.18
CA SER A 26 2.58 -12.32 0.86
C SER A 26 1.94 -11.53 -0.29
N ARG A 27 0.74 -10.97 -0.10
CA ARG A 27 0.07 -10.15 -1.12
C ARG A 27 0.58 -8.71 -1.23
N LEU A 28 1.43 -8.28 -0.30
CA LEU A 28 2.12 -7.00 -0.39
C LEU A 28 3.48 -7.11 -1.07
N ARG A 29 4.03 -8.32 -1.15
CA ARG A 29 5.30 -8.53 -1.82
C ARG A 29 5.10 -8.54 -3.33
N ALA A 30 6.13 -8.10 -4.04
CA ALA A 30 6.18 -8.30 -5.48
C ALA A 30 6.12 -9.81 -5.79
N ASP A 31 5.56 -10.15 -6.96
CA ASP A 31 5.52 -11.55 -7.41
C ASP A 31 6.94 -12.13 -7.47
N LYS A 32 7.09 -13.40 -7.10
CA LYS A 32 8.41 -14.09 -7.10
C LYS A 32 9.05 -14.13 -8.49
N ASN A 33 8.27 -14.05 -9.55
CA ASN A 33 8.74 -14.03 -10.93
C ASN A 33 8.87 -12.60 -11.47
N ASN A 34 8.61 -11.56 -10.66
CA ASN A 34 8.82 -10.17 -11.06
C ASN A 34 10.31 -9.84 -11.05
N GLU A 35 10.96 -10.08 -12.19
CA GLU A 35 12.39 -9.85 -12.38
C GLU A 35 12.79 -8.43 -12.02
N SER A 36 12.06 -7.41 -12.48
CA SER A 36 12.37 -6.00 -12.21
C SER A 36 12.37 -5.67 -10.72
N ALA A 37 11.44 -6.22 -9.94
CA ALA A 37 11.42 -6.07 -8.49
C ALA A 37 12.57 -6.84 -7.82
N ASN A 38 12.80 -8.08 -8.25
CA ASN A 38 13.82 -8.95 -7.66
C ASN A 38 15.26 -8.51 -7.94
N THR A 39 15.52 -7.86 -9.07
CA THR A 39 16.83 -7.27 -9.37
C THR A 39 17.02 -5.87 -8.75
N GLY A 40 15.97 -5.29 -8.18
CA GLY A 40 15.97 -3.92 -7.65
C GLY A 40 15.82 -2.83 -8.73
N GLU A 41 15.66 -3.20 -10.00
CA GLU A 41 15.47 -2.26 -11.12
C GLU A 41 14.19 -1.43 -10.93
N GLN A 42 13.11 -2.06 -10.44
CA GLN A 42 11.85 -1.37 -10.17
C GLN A 42 12.05 -0.27 -9.11
N MET A 43 12.81 -0.56 -8.05
CA MET A 43 13.15 0.45 -7.03
C MET A 43 14.00 1.57 -7.61
N TYR A 44 15.00 1.26 -8.46
CA TYR A 44 15.77 2.27 -9.16
C TYR A 44 14.87 3.25 -9.93
N LYS A 45 13.91 2.74 -10.70
CA LYS A 45 12.94 3.56 -11.44
C LYS A 45 12.03 4.35 -10.51
N ASP A 46 11.63 3.75 -9.39
CA ASP A 46 10.60 4.29 -8.51
C ASP A 46 11.11 5.29 -7.46
N PHE A 47 12.42 5.36 -7.21
CA PHE A 47 13.02 6.43 -6.41
C PHE A 47 12.57 7.83 -6.86
N GLN A 48 12.38 8.03 -8.17
CA GLN A 48 11.93 9.32 -8.73
C GLN A 48 10.41 9.41 -8.94
N ARG A 49 9.67 8.33 -8.72
CA ARG A 49 8.21 8.26 -8.96
C ARG A 49 7.40 8.23 -7.69
N MET A 50 8.05 8.02 -6.55
CA MET A 50 7.44 7.89 -5.25
C MET A 50 7.99 8.94 -4.29
N ASP A 51 7.13 9.39 -3.38
CA ASP A 51 7.55 10.25 -2.27
C ASP A 51 7.95 9.37 -1.08
N PHE A 52 9.03 9.76 -0.40
CA PHE A 52 9.51 9.06 0.79
C PHE A 52 9.52 9.98 2.00
N VAL A 53 9.17 9.42 3.15
CA VAL A 53 9.34 10.02 4.46
C VAL A 53 10.08 9.02 5.31
N ILE A 54 11.22 9.40 5.89
CA ILE A 54 11.97 8.53 6.78
C ILE A 54 12.08 9.20 8.15
N ASN A 55 11.69 8.50 9.22
CA ASN A 55 11.64 9.05 10.59
C ASN A 55 10.91 10.41 10.66
N GLY A 56 9.79 10.53 9.95
CA GLY A 56 9.04 11.79 9.83
C GLY A 56 9.69 12.91 8.99
N LYS A 57 10.92 12.73 8.48
CA LYS A 57 11.60 13.69 7.60
C LYS A 57 11.29 13.37 6.14
N SER A 58 10.72 14.33 5.42
CA SER A 58 10.46 14.19 3.98
C SER A 58 11.76 14.15 3.17
N ILE A 59 11.87 13.18 2.28
CA ILE A 59 12.93 13.05 1.29
C ILE A 59 12.44 13.68 0.00
N SER A 60 12.99 14.85 -0.35
CA SER A 60 12.57 15.56 -1.56
C SER A 60 13.00 14.82 -2.84
N GLY A 61 12.22 14.97 -3.91
CA GLY A 61 12.58 14.42 -5.23
C GLY A 61 13.93 14.92 -5.75
N ASP A 62 14.31 16.17 -5.46
CA ASP A 62 15.61 16.73 -5.82
C ASP A 62 16.77 16.05 -5.07
N LEU A 63 16.59 15.77 -3.78
CA LEU A 63 17.55 15.00 -3.00
C LEU A 63 17.68 13.59 -3.57
N THR A 64 16.57 12.92 -3.84
CA THR A 64 16.58 11.58 -4.42
C THR A 64 17.30 11.57 -5.77
N ALA A 65 16.99 12.52 -6.66
CA ALA A 65 17.65 12.65 -7.96
C ALA A 65 19.15 12.92 -7.82
N LYS A 66 19.58 13.71 -6.83
CA LYS A 66 20.99 13.94 -6.51
C LYS A 66 21.68 12.65 -6.06
N LEU A 67 21.09 11.93 -5.11
CA LEU A 67 21.63 10.66 -4.60
C LEU A 67 21.75 9.64 -5.74
N CYS A 68 20.72 9.48 -6.57
CA CYS A 68 20.79 8.58 -7.71
C CYS A 68 21.97 8.92 -8.63
N LYS A 69 22.18 10.20 -8.96
CA LYS A 69 23.32 10.63 -9.79
C LYS A 69 24.67 10.35 -9.15
N GLU A 70 24.79 10.56 -7.84
CA GLU A 70 26.03 10.35 -7.08
C GLU A 70 26.45 8.88 -7.10
N TYR A 71 25.48 7.96 -7.01
CA TYR A 71 25.74 6.51 -6.98
C TYR A 71 25.61 5.82 -8.35
N ASN A 72 25.51 6.56 -9.45
CA ASN A 72 25.42 5.98 -10.81
C ASN A 72 26.53 4.96 -11.13
N SER A 73 27.70 5.08 -10.51
CA SER A 73 28.81 4.12 -10.69
C SER A 73 28.49 2.70 -10.17
N LEU A 74 27.49 2.57 -9.30
CA LEU A 74 26.97 1.30 -8.78
C LEU A 74 25.88 0.70 -9.67
N LEU A 75 25.43 1.41 -10.71
CA LEU A 75 24.52 0.84 -11.68
C LEU A 75 25.21 -0.29 -12.44
N PRO A 76 24.47 -1.37 -12.74
CA PRO A 76 25.01 -2.49 -13.49
C PRO A 76 25.38 -2.05 -14.92
N LYS A 77 26.31 -2.81 -15.54
CA LYS A 77 26.97 -2.44 -16.81
C LYS A 77 26.53 -3.30 -18.01
N SER A 78 25.65 -4.27 -17.78
CA SER A 78 25.30 -5.31 -18.76
C SER A 78 24.00 -5.97 -18.35
N GLU A 79 23.15 -6.31 -19.32
CA GLU A 79 21.73 -6.72 -19.23
C GLU A 79 21.33 -7.76 -18.14
N ASP A 80 22.25 -8.52 -17.54
CA ASP A 80 22.02 -9.32 -16.31
C ASP A 80 22.06 -8.43 -15.04
N GLU A 81 21.20 -7.42 -15.02
CA GLU A 81 21.42 -6.21 -14.22
C GLU A 81 20.90 -6.31 -12.78
N ASN A 82 21.81 -6.58 -11.85
CA ASN A 82 21.55 -6.44 -10.41
C ASN A 82 21.68 -4.98 -9.96
N TYR A 83 20.55 -4.29 -9.82
CA TYR A 83 20.45 -2.91 -9.31
C TYR A 83 20.47 -2.82 -7.77
N ARG A 84 20.45 -3.96 -7.05
CA ARG A 84 20.35 -3.97 -5.59
C ARG A 84 21.48 -3.20 -4.89
N PRO A 85 22.77 -3.31 -5.29
CA PRO A 85 23.84 -2.53 -4.65
C PRO A 85 23.59 -1.02 -4.72
N PHE A 86 23.17 -0.52 -5.88
CA PHE A 86 22.77 0.87 -6.07
C PHE A 86 21.59 1.25 -5.15
N ALA A 87 20.50 0.48 -5.20
CA ALA A 87 19.29 0.82 -4.48
C ALA A 87 19.48 0.81 -2.96
N LYS A 88 20.27 -0.14 -2.44
CA LYS A 88 20.64 -0.18 -1.02
C LYS A 88 21.40 1.07 -0.62
N GLU A 89 22.38 1.51 -1.40
CA GLU A 89 23.18 2.67 -1.05
C GLU A 89 22.36 3.96 -1.04
N VAL A 90 21.45 4.12 -2.01
CA VAL A 90 20.49 5.24 -2.01
C VAL A 90 19.63 5.22 -0.74
N PHE A 91 19.08 4.06 -0.34
CA PHE A 91 18.33 3.97 0.92
C PHE A 91 19.19 4.34 2.14
N LYS A 92 20.43 3.84 2.23
CA LYS A 92 21.34 4.17 3.35
C LYS A 92 21.52 5.69 3.48
N GLU A 93 21.73 6.39 2.37
CA GLU A 93 21.86 7.85 2.38
C GLU A 93 20.56 8.56 2.73
N MET A 94 19.41 8.05 2.30
CA MET A 94 18.11 8.58 2.74
C MET A 94 17.93 8.44 4.27
N PHE A 95 18.29 7.30 4.86
CA PHE A 95 18.27 7.11 6.32
C PHE A 95 19.22 8.09 7.03
N LYS A 96 20.47 8.23 6.55
CA LYS A 96 21.44 9.18 7.11
C LYS A 96 20.94 10.62 7.01
N TYR A 97 20.38 11.03 5.87
CA TYR A 97 19.79 12.35 5.70
C TYR A 97 18.63 12.60 6.67
N ALA A 98 17.84 11.56 6.94
CA ALA A 98 16.77 11.56 7.93
C ALA A 98 17.25 11.53 9.40
N GLU A 99 18.56 11.61 9.64
CA GLU A 99 19.16 11.50 10.98
C GLU A 99 18.79 10.19 11.69
N ALA A 100 18.47 9.16 10.89
CA ALA A 100 18.18 7.82 11.34
C ALA A 100 19.40 6.91 11.18
N LYS A 101 19.48 5.87 12.02
CA LYS A 101 20.44 4.79 11.79
C LYS A 101 20.01 3.96 10.58
N VAL A 102 20.98 3.32 9.95
CA VAL A 102 20.74 2.39 8.85
C VAL A 102 20.27 1.04 9.41
N PRO A 103 19.17 0.45 8.91
CA PRO A 103 18.72 -0.87 9.34
C PRO A 103 19.62 -1.98 8.79
N SER A 104 19.35 -3.22 9.19
CA SER A 104 20.12 -4.39 8.79
C SER A 104 20.06 -4.62 7.29
N ASP A 105 21.04 -5.38 6.78
CA ASP A 105 21.12 -5.70 5.37
C ASP A 105 19.84 -6.38 4.87
N SER A 106 19.28 -7.30 5.66
CA SER A 106 18.03 -8.00 5.34
C SER A 106 16.84 -7.04 5.21
N ILE A 107 16.75 -6.01 6.04
CA ILE A 107 15.71 -4.98 5.91
C ILE A 107 15.93 -4.18 4.63
N LEU A 108 17.16 -3.75 4.34
CA LEU A 108 17.46 -3.03 3.10
C LEU A 108 17.11 -3.86 1.86
N GLU A 109 17.41 -5.16 1.87
CA GLU A 109 17.05 -6.08 0.77
C GLU A 109 15.53 -6.19 0.61
N GLU A 110 14.78 -6.25 1.71
CA GLU A 110 13.31 -6.29 1.66
C GLU A 110 12.73 -4.98 1.11
N LEU A 111 13.29 -3.82 1.52
CA LEU A 111 12.91 -2.51 1.02
C LEU A 111 13.19 -2.39 -0.48
N VAL A 112 14.36 -2.81 -0.96
CA VAL A 112 14.70 -2.78 -2.38
C VAL A 112 13.71 -3.62 -3.21
N THR A 113 13.37 -4.82 -2.74
CA THR A 113 12.46 -5.70 -3.50
C THR A 113 11.02 -5.19 -3.48
N ASN A 114 10.53 -4.67 -2.35
CA ASN A 114 9.09 -4.50 -2.15
C ASN A 114 8.63 -3.06 -1.86
N CYS A 115 9.50 -2.13 -1.47
CA CYS A 115 9.15 -0.74 -1.19
C CYS A 115 9.02 0.10 -2.47
N ASN A 116 8.32 -0.43 -3.47
CA ASN A 116 8.16 0.13 -4.80
C ASN A 116 6.75 -0.13 -5.36
N GLN A 117 6.48 0.32 -6.60
CA GLN A 117 5.16 0.25 -7.20
C GLN A 117 4.67 -1.19 -7.47
N ALA A 118 5.57 -2.17 -7.54
CA ALA A 118 5.25 -3.57 -7.77
C ALA A 118 5.04 -4.37 -6.47
N GLY A 119 5.53 -3.86 -5.33
CA GLY A 119 5.36 -4.47 -4.01
C GLY A 119 4.25 -3.80 -3.20
N TYR A 120 4.65 -3.12 -2.11
CA TYR A 120 3.74 -2.59 -1.07
C TYR A 120 2.61 -1.73 -1.61
N GLU A 121 2.85 -1.07 -2.75
CA GLU A 121 1.87 -0.21 -3.36
C GLU A 121 0.88 -0.94 -4.28
N ALA A 122 1.30 -2.03 -4.92
CA ALA A 122 0.48 -2.72 -5.93
C ALA A 122 -0.80 -3.29 -5.30
N GLY A 123 -0.68 -3.93 -4.13
CA GLY A 123 -1.78 -4.67 -3.50
C GLY A 123 -3.01 -3.79 -3.22
N VAL A 124 -2.80 -2.59 -2.63
CA VAL A 124 -3.90 -1.67 -2.31
C VAL A 124 -4.55 -1.11 -3.57
N PHE A 125 -3.73 -0.72 -4.55
CA PHE A 125 -4.23 -0.12 -5.79
C PHE A 125 -5.02 -1.12 -6.64
N ILE A 126 -4.49 -2.33 -6.86
CA ILE A 126 -5.11 -3.35 -7.71
C ILE A 126 -6.47 -3.77 -7.13
N GLU A 127 -6.53 -4.06 -5.84
CA GLU A 127 -7.78 -4.50 -5.21
C GLU A 127 -8.82 -3.37 -5.18
N SER A 128 -8.40 -2.13 -4.96
CA SER A 128 -9.29 -0.96 -5.07
C SER A 128 -9.84 -0.80 -6.48
N GLN A 129 -9.00 -0.94 -7.51
CA GLN A 129 -9.41 -0.83 -8.91
C GLN A 129 -10.35 -1.98 -9.33
N LEU A 130 -10.08 -3.22 -8.87
CA LEU A 130 -10.96 -4.36 -9.15
C LEU A 130 -12.33 -4.19 -8.49
N ALA A 131 -12.36 -3.79 -7.23
CA ALA A 131 -13.59 -3.66 -6.47
C ALA A 131 -14.46 -2.50 -7.00
N LEU A 132 -13.86 -1.35 -7.29
CA LEU A 132 -14.57 -0.17 -7.79
C LEU A 132 -14.92 -0.28 -9.28
N GLY A 133 -14.10 -0.99 -10.07
CA GLY A 133 -14.37 -1.24 -11.48
C GLY A 133 -15.66 -2.02 -11.73
N GLN A 134 -16.06 -2.90 -10.79
CA GLN A 134 -17.35 -3.59 -10.84
C GLN A 134 -18.57 -2.65 -10.78
N HIS A 135 -18.36 -1.41 -10.35
CA HIS A 135 -19.40 -0.39 -10.21
C HIS A 135 -19.20 0.79 -11.17
N SER A 136 -18.49 0.58 -12.29
CA SER A 136 -18.22 1.61 -13.30
C SER A 136 -17.44 2.81 -12.75
N PHE A 137 -16.45 2.56 -11.89
CA PHE A 137 -15.49 3.57 -11.46
C PHE A 137 -14.06 3.21 -11.86
N LEU A 138 -13.25 4.24 -12.07
CA LEU A 138 -11.82 4.13 -12.32
C LEU A 138 -11.04 4.78 -11.19
N VAL A 139 -9.94 4.14 -10.80
CA VAL A 139 -8.93 4.68 -9.90
C VAL A 139 -7.72 5.07 -10.75
N LEU A 140 -7.44 6.36 -10.86
CA LEU A 140 -6.39 6.84 -11.75
C LEU A 140 -5.36 7.68 -11.02
N SER A 141 -4.10 7.51 -11.41
CA SER A 141 -2.96 8.31 -10.94
C SER A 141 -2.92 8.49 -9.41
N PRO A 142 -2.90 7.39 -8.63
CA PRO A 142 -2.82 7.49 -7.18
C PRO A 142 -1.56 8.25 -6.77
N LYS A 143 -1.69 9.16 -5.81
CA LYS A 143 -0.54 9.81 -5.16
C LYS A 143 -0.14 8.98 -3.96
N ARG A 144 1.15 8.73 -3.80
CA ARG A 144 1.66 7.71 -2.87
C ARG A 144 2.84 8.26 -2.09
N VAL A 145 2.86 7.97 -0.79
CA VAL A 145 3.93 8.35 0.12
C VAL A 145 4.32 7.11 0.93
N MET A 146 5.58 6.71 0.83
CA MET A 146 6.14 5.65 1.65
C MET A 146 6.80 6.24 2.89
N ASN A 147 6.24 5.93 4.05
CA ASN A 147 6.82 6.27 5.34
C ASN A 147 7.59 5.06 5.87
N ILE A 148 8.82 5.28 6.27
CA ILE A 148 9.72 4.26 6.82
C ILE A 148 10.28 4.81 8.13
N ASP A 149 9.87 4.25 9.25
CA ASP A 149 10.34 4.68 10.56
C ASP A 149 11.26 3.62 11.16
N TYR A 150 12.51 4.00 11.39
CA TYR A 150 13.51 3.17 12.07
C TYR A 150 13.12 2.98 13.53
N ILE A 151 13.01 1.72 13.95
CA ILE A 151 12.77 1.34 15.34
C ILE A 151 14.10 0.91 15.97
N ASP A 152 14.74 -0.09 15.37
CA ASP A 152 16.07 -0.56 15.72
C ASP A 152 16.75 -1.20 14.49
N GLN A 153 17.94 -1.77 14.68
CA GLN A 153 18.74 -2.31 13.57
C GLN A 153 17.99 -3.40 12.80
N ASN A 154 17.15 -4.19 13.44
CA ASN A 154 16.44 -5.30 12.82
C ASN A 154 14.96 -4.97 12.58
N ASN A 155 14.49 -3.80 12.98
CA ASN A 155 13.07 -3.43 12.91
C ASN A 155 12.83 -2.07 12.27
N VAL A 156 11.93 -2.03 11.30
CA VAL A 156 11.38 -0.78 10.73
C VAL A 156 9.87 -0.85 10.63
N SER A 157 9.19 0.25 10.92
CA SER A 157 7.77 0.41 10.62
C SER A 157 7.61 0.97 9.21
N ILE A 158 6.68 0.40 8.46
CA ILE A 158 6.33 0.83 7.10
C ILE A 158 4.89 1.31 7.12
N ARG A 159 4.63 2.50 6.57
CA ARG A 159 3.29 2.97 6.24
C ARG A 159 3.25 3.48 4.80
N SER A 160 2.46 2.82 3.95
CA SER A 160 2.15 3.30 2.60
C SER A 160 0.84 4.09 2.64
N ASP A 161 0.94 5.41 2.49
CA ASP A 161 -0.21 6.30 2.38
C ASP A 161 -0.54 6.54 0.91
N MET A 162 -1.80 6.37 0.54
CA MET A 162 -2.29 6.59 -0.82
C MET A 162 -3.49 7.51 -0.85
N LYS A 163 -3.48 8.46 -1.78
CA LYS A 163 -4.70 9.13 -2.25
C LYS A 163 -5.13 8.48 -3.55
N LEU A 164 -6.38 8.05 -3.60
CA LEU A 164 -7.00 7.32 -4.70
C LEU A 164 -8.09 8.20 -5.33
N PRO A 165 -7.78 8.93 -6.41
CA PRO A 165 -8.77 9.67 -7.17
C PRO A 165 -9.76 8.72 -7.84
N ILE A 166 -11.05 8.90 -7.55
CA ILE A 166 -12.15 8.10 -8.10
C ILE A 166 -12.84 8.90 -9.20
N PHE A 167 -12.97 8.29 -10.37
CA PHE A 167 -13.66 8.84 -11.53
C PHE A 167 -14.79 7.92 -11.94
N PHE A 168 -15.87 8.50 -12.49
CA PHE A 168 -16.82 7.69 -13.24
C PHE A 168 -16.15 7.07 -14.46
N GLN A 169 -16.50 5.83 -14.78
CA GLN A 169 -16.16 5.21 -16.04
C GLN A 169 -17.26 5.50 -17.05
N ARG A 170 -16.89 6.13 -18.16
CA ARG A 170 -17.80 6.35 -19.30
C ARG A 170 -18.02 5.05 -20.05
N SER A 171 -19.07 5.00 -20.86
CA SER A 171 -19.40 3.83 -21.70
C SER A 171 -18.32 3.48 -22.73
N ASP A 172 -17.44 4.42 -23.09
CA ASP A 172 -16.27 4.21 -23.95
C ASP A 172 -15.04 3.68 -23.19
N GLY A 173 -15.21 3.35 -21.90
CA GLY A 173 -14.17 2.84 -21.02
C GLY A 173 -13.24 3.91 -20.44
N LYS A 174 -13.39 5.18 -20.83
CA LYS A 174 -12.51 6.28 -20.39
C LYS A 174 -12.99 6.92 -19.09
N ALA A 175 -12.08 7.68 -18.47
CA ALA A 175 -12.40 8.51 -17.31
C ALA A 175 -13.41 9.60 -17.67
N GLY A 176 -14.48 9.67 -16.89
CA GLY A 176 -15.40 10.81 -16.83
C GLY A 176 -15.03 11.75 -15.70
N ASP A 177 -16.05 12.34 -15.08
CA ASP A 177 -15.87 13.32 -14.01
C ASP A 177 -15.31 12.67 -12.74
N LYS A 178 -14.48 13.45 -12.03
CA LYS A 178 -13.95 13.07 -10.73
C LYS A 178 -15.06 13.11 -9.68
N VAL A 179 -15.24 12.02 -8.97
CA VAL A 179 -16.23 11.87 -7.89
C VAL A 179 -15.65 12.35 -6.57
N CYS A 180 -14.49 11.81 -6.19
CA CYS A 180 -13.85 12.11 -4.93
C CYS A 180 -12.39 11.65 -4.90
N ASP A 181 -11.71 11.95 -3.80
CA ASP A 181 -10.47 11.30 -3.41
C ASP A 181 -10.76 10.42 -2.20
N LEU A 182 -10.45 9.12 -2.31
CA LEU A 182 -10.31 8.27 -1.12
C LEU A 182 -8.88 8.40 -0.60
N SER A 183 -8.68 8.19 0.69
CA SER A 183 -7.33 8.06 1.24
C SER A 183 -7.20 6.71 1.96
N SER A 184 -6.23 5.90 1.59
CA SER A 184 -5.96 4.62 2.25
C SER A 184 -4.57 4.62 2.84
N SER A 185 -4.38 3.87 3.92
CA SER A 185 -3.07 3.62 4.49
C SER A 185 -2.93 2.16 4.88
N ILE A 186 -1.83 1.53 4.49
CA ILE A 186 -1.44 0.23 5.02
C ILE A 186 -0.17 0.39 5.86
N GLU A 187 -0.17 -0.19 7.04
CA GLU A 187 0.87 -0.05 8.07
C GLU A 187 1.27 -1.43 8.60
N PHE A 188 2.56 -1.68 8.75
CA PHE A 188 3.12 -2.93 9.29
C PHE A 188 4.57 -2.75 9.73
N THR A 189 5.07 -3.67 10.55
CA THR A 189 6.47 -3.69 10.99
C THR A 189 7.23 -4.80 10.26
N LEU A 190 8.40 -4.48 9.75
CA LEU A 190 9.38 -5.45 9.25
C LEU A 190 10.35 -5.81 10.38
N GLU A 191 10.55 -7.10 10.61
CA GLU A 191 11.49 -7.65 11.60
C GLU A 191 12.44 -8.63 10.91
N SER A 192 13.73 -8.30 10.89
CA SER A 192 14.80 -9.20 10.50
C SER A 192 15.11 -10.15 11.64
N GLN A 193 15.28 -11.43 11.32
CA GLN A 193 15.65 -12.44 12.32
C GLN A 193 17.17 -12.55 12.40
N ASP A 194 17.73 -12.27 13.58
CA ASP A 194 19.17 -12.39 13.83
C ASP A 194 19.72 -13.76 13.38
N GLY A 195 20.60 -13.74 12.38
CA GLY A 195 21.28 -14.94 11.87
C GLY A 195 20.43 -15.87 11.00
N LYS A 196 19.21 -15.48 10.58
CA LYS A 196 18.39 -16.24 9.64
C LYS A 196 18.11 -15.43 8.38
N GLU A 197 18.03 -16.10 7.24
CA GLU A 197 17.56 -15.47 6.02
C GLU A 197 16.07 -15.15 6.14
N GLY A 198 15.75 -13.86 6.06
CA GLY A 198 14.38 -13.39 5.84
C GLY A 198 13.94 -12.26 6.76
N VAL A 199 12.83 -11.64 6.34
CA VAL A 199 12.13 -10.59 7.07
C VAL A 199 10.71 -11.06 7.34
N ILE A 200 10.29 -10.96 8.59
CA ILE A 200 8.92 -11.23 9.04
C ILE A 200 8.17 -9.90 9.10
N TYR A 201 6.88 -9.97 8.84
CA TYR A 201 6.00 -8.83 8.89
C TYR A 201 5.05 -9.00 10.09
N LYS A 202 4.83 -7.92 10.84
CA LYS A 202 3.99 -7.90 12.05
C LYS A 202 3.08 -6.68 12.06
N ASP A 203 2.11 -6.69 12.97
CA ASP A 203 1.27 -5.53 13.32
C ASP A 203 0.52 -4.88 12.15
N GLY A 204 0.08 -5.71 11.19
CA GLY A 204 -0.62 -5.28 10.00
C GLY A 204 -1.92 -4.52 10.31
N LYS A 205 -2.04 -3.32 9.76
CA LYS A 205 -3.22 -2.45 9.90
C LYS A 205 -3.54 -1.81 8.56
N LEU A 206 -4.82 -1.76 8.24
CA LEU A 206 -5.33 -1.12 7.03
C LEU A 206 -6.40 -0.11 7.41
N SER A 207 -6.33 1.08 6.81
CA SER A 207 -7.33 2.13 7.01
C SER A 207 -7.76 2.71 5.66
N LEU A 208 -9.02 3.08 5.54
CA LEU A 208 -9.60 3.77 4.40
C LEU A 208 -10.45 4.94 4.89
N THR A 209 -10.22 6.09 4.31
CA THR A 209 -10.89 7.35 4.63
C THR A 209 -11.79 7.71 3.46
N VAL A 210 -13.09 7.75 3.72
CA VAL A 210 -14.17 7.86 2.74
C VAL A 210 -14.98 9.13 3.03
N PRO A 211 -15.21 10.00 2.04
CA PRO A 211 -16.11 11.14 2.21
C PRO A 211 -17.57 10.68 2.46
N LYS A 212 -18.23 11.18 3.51
CA LYS A 212 -19.65 10.93 3.82
C LYS A 212 -20.57 11.37 2.70
N ARG A 213 -20.20 12.41 1.92
CA ARG A 213 -20.96 12.86 0.74
C ARG A 213 -21.18 11.75 -0.30
N LEU A 214 -20.41 10.66 -0.25
CA LEU A 214 -20.65 9.50 -1.12
C LEU A 214 -21.96 8.76 -0.79
N LYS A 215 -22.62 9.09 0.33
CA LYS A 215 -23.98 8.63 0.62
C LYS A 215 -25.03 9.22 -0.32
N ASP A 216 -24.76 10.38 -0.91
CA ASP A 216 -25.69 11.06 -1.82
C ASP A 216 -25.65 10.48 -3.24
N TYR A 217 -24.69 9.59 -3.52
CA TYR A 217 -24.51 8.95 -4.83
C TYR A 217 -25.08 7.55 -4.79
N ASN A 218 -26.22 7.34 -5.44
CA ASN A 218 -26.87 6.03 -5.55
C ASN A 218 -26.28 5.21 -6.72
N ILE A 219 -26.06 3.93 -6.46
CA ILE A 219 -25.64 2.90 -7.40
C ILE A 219 -26.62 1.73 -7.25
N GLY A 220 -27.62 1.68 -8.12
CA GLY A 220 -28.76 0.79 -7.94
C GLY A 220 -29.46 1.09 -6.62
N ASP A 221 -29.61 0.07 -5.78
CA ASP A 221 -30.33 0.15 -4.50
C ASP A 221 -29.45 0.56 -3.30
N LYS A 222 -28.14 0.78 -3.52
CA LYS A 222 -27.18 1.18 -2.47
C LYS A 222 -26.57 2.53 -2.77
N ASN A 223 -26.08 3.23 -1.75
CA ASN A 223 -25.22 4.39 -1.97
C ASN A 223 -23.74 3.96 -2.12
N LEU A 224 -22.94 4.81 -2.77
CA LEU A 224 -21.53 4.56 -3.04
C LEU A 224 -20.69 4.39 -1.77
N PHE A 225 -21.07 5.04 -0.67
CA PHE A 225 -20.40 4.82 0.62
C PHE A 225 -20.54 3.37 1.10
N ASP A 226 -21.75 2.80 1.05
CA ASP A 226 -21.99 1.41 1.45
C ASP A 226 -21.29 0.42 0.50
N VAL A 227 -21.26 0.71 -0.80
CA VAL A 227 -20.49 -0.07 -1.78
C VAL A 227 -19.00 -0.06 -1.43
N ILE A 228 -18.40 1.11 -1.18
CA ILE A 228 -16.99 1.22 -0.79
C ILE A 228 -16.69 0.46 0.49
N LYS A 229 -17.60 0.51 1.48
CA LYS A 229 -17.45 -0.24 2.72
C LYS A 229 -17.43 -1.76 2.47
N GLU A 230 -18.33 -2.27 1.63
CA GLU A 230 -18.35 -3.68 1.23
C GLU A 230 -17.08 -4.07 0.45
N CYS A 231 -16.63 -3.21 -0.47
CA CYS A 231 -15.35 -3.37 -1.17
C CYS A 231 -14.17 -3.42 -0.19
N PHE A 232 -14.15 -2.52 0.80
CA PHE A 232 -13.10 -2.48 1.83
C PHE A 232 -13.09 -3.75 2.67
N GLN A 233 -14.26 -4.28 3.03
CA GLN A 233 -14.36 -5.55 3.74
C GLN A 233 -13.76 -6.71 2.91
N LYS A 234 -14.19 -6.87 1.66
CA LYS A 234 -13.66 -7.90 0.74
C LYS A 234 -12.16 -7.75 0.52
N PHE A 235 -11.69 -6.52 0.43
CA PHE A 235 -10.28 -6.21 0.29
C PHE A 235 -9.48 -6.66 1.52
N CYS A 236 -9.97 -6.37 2.72
CA CYS A 236 -9.35 -6.83 3.96
C CYS A 236 -9.30 -8.37 4.01
N GLU A 237 -10.40 -9.05 3.66
CA GLU A 237 -10.46 -10.51 3.62
C GLU A 237 -9.44 -11.10 2.62
N ARG A 238 -9.35 -10.53 1.41
CA ARG A 238 -8.37 -10.92 0.39
C ARG A 238 -6.93 -10.73 0.84
N LEU A 239 -6.64 -9.65 1.56
CA LEU A 239 -5.32 -9.43 2.16
C LEU A 239 -5.08 -10.30 3.41
N GLY A 240 -5.97 -11.24 3.72
CA GLY A 240 -5.80 -12.19 4.81
C GLY A 240 -6.09 -11.60 6.19
N PHE A 241 -6.78 -10.47 6.29
CA PHE A 241 -7.39 -10.10 7.55
C PHE A 241 -8.62 -11.00 7.76
N PHE A 242 -8.50 -12.12 8.48
CA PHE A 242 -9.61 -13.08 8.63
C PHE A 242 -10.50 -12.82 9.86
N LYS A 243 -9.96 -12.15 10.89
CA LYS A 243 -10.70 -11.74 12.10
C LYS A 243 -10.80 -10.23 12.17
N ILE A 244 -11.44 -9.63 11.15
CA ILE A 244 -11.55 -8.17 11.06
C ILE A 244 -12.73 -7.69 11.91
N LYS A 245 -12.47 -6.77 12.82
CA LYS A 245 -13.48 -5.83 13.27
C LYS A 245 -13.33 -4.54 12.46
N ILE A 246 -14.28 -4.27 11.56
CA ILE A 246 -14.28 -3.00 10.82
C ILE A 246 -14.80 -1.93 11.75
N GLU A 247 -13.91 -1.09 12.24
CA GLU A 247 -14.27 0.09 13.02
C GLU A 247 -14.61 1.23 12.07
N HIS A 248 -15.60 2.04 12.42
CA HIS A 248 -15.95 3.22 11.64
C HIS A 248 -16.40 4.42 12.47
N GLY A 249 -16.07 5.63 12.00
CA GLY A 249 -16.46 6.90 12.63
C GLY A 249 -17.89 7.39 12.34
N LEU A 250 -18.88 6.49 12.24
CA LEU A 250 -20.29 6.86 12.03
C LEU A 250 -21.09 6.77 13.33
N ASP A 251 -22.00 7.73 13.54
CA ASP A 251 -22.88 7.83 14.72
C ASP A 251 -23.88 6.67 14.85
N LYS A 252 -24.11 5.92 13.77
CA LYS A 252 -24.89 4.68 13.76
C LYS A 252 -24.18 3.62 12.93
N PRO A 253 -23.98 2.40 13.45
CA PRO A 253 -23.48 1.30 12.64
C PRO A 253 -24.47 0.98 11.52
N PRO A 254 -24.07 1.07 10.23
CA PRO A 254 -24.86 0.49 9.14
C PRO A 254 -25.03 -1.00 9.41
N LYS A 255 -26.23 -1.55 9.16
CA LYS A 255 -26.45 -3.01 9.22
C LYS A 255 -25.57 -3.67 8.16
N VAL A 256 -24.46 -4.28 8.58
CA VAL A 256 -23.63 -5.13 7.72
C VAL A 256 -24.10 -6.57 7.95
N ASN A 257 -24.53 -7.25 6.89
CA ASN A 257 -24.75 -8.69 6.94
C ASN A 257 -23.38 -9.36 7.04
N SER A 258 -23.04 -9.85 8.23
CA SER A 258 -21.78 -10.55 8.52
C SER A 258 -21.74 -11.99 8.00
N HIS A 259 -22.39 -12.28 6.88
CA HIS A 259 -22.33 -13.63 6.29
C HIS A 259 -21.09 -13.78 5.42
N LEU A 260 -20.02 -14.22 6.07
CA LEU A 260 -18.83 -14.80 5.46
C LEU A 260 -19.17 -16.25 5.08
N GLU A 261 -19.57 -16.49 3.84
CA GLU A 261 -19.55 -17.84 3.27
C GLU A 261 -18.24 -18.05 2.49
N ASN A 262 -17.48 -19.05 2.94
CA ASN A 262 -16.46 -19.79 2.21
C ASN A 262 -15.32 -18.96 1.58
N MET A 263 -14.32 -18.59 2.39
CA MET A 263 -12.96 -18.38 1.87
C MET A 263 -12.09 -19.59 2.20
N GLU A 264 -11.56 -20.24 1.15
CA GLU A 264 -10.59 -21.30 1.29
C GLU A 264 -9.34 -20.79 2.02
N PRO A 265 -8.73 -21.61 2.90
CA PRO A 265 -7.52 -21.24 3.61
C PRO A 265 -6.34 -21.07 2.63
N PRO A 266 -5.38 -20.17 2.94
CA PRO A 266 -4.21 -19.98 2.10
C PRO A 266 -3.36 -21.25 2.03
N ILE A 267 -2.91 -21.58 0.81
CA ILE A 267 -2.01 -22.68 0.51
C ILE A 267 -0.69 -22.45 1.26
N HIS A 268 -0.34 -23.38 2.15
CA HIS A 268 0.95 -23.39 2.82
C HIS A 268 2.06 -23.55 1.77
N SER A 269 2.90 -22.54 1.63
CA SER A 269 4.12 -22.60 0.83
C SER A 269 5.13 -23.45 1.58
N ASN A 270 5.05 -24.77 1.42
CA ASN A 270 6.14 -25.74 1.62
C ASN A 270 5.58 -27.15 1.37
N GLU A 271 5.55 -27.57 0.10
CA GLU A 271 5.63 -28.97 -0.32
C GLU A 271 5.57 -29.03 -1.86
N HIS A 272 6.73 -28.95 -2.51
CA HIS A 272 6.98 -29.66 -3.77
C HIS A 272 8.49 -29.90 -3.88
N GLY A 273 8.99 -30.74 -2.98
CA GLY A 273 10.10 -31.64 -3.27
C GLY A 273 9.54 -33.05 -3.25
N ASN A 274 9.73 -33.79 -4.35
CA ASN A 274 9.46 -35.21 -4.58
C ASN A 274 8.32 -35.50 -5.57
N THR A 275 8.64 -35.40 -6.86
CA THR A 275 8.09 -36.32 -7.86
C THR A 275 9.11 -37.45 -8.06
N PRO A 276 8.78 -38.71 -7.77
CA PRO A 276 9.56 -39.85 -8.25
C PRO A 276 9.32 -40.00 -9.75
N GLY A 277 10.39 -40.29 -10.49
CA GLY A 277 10.31 -40.62 -11.91
C GLY A 277 9.54 -41.91 -12.17
N ASN A 278 8.89 -41.93 -13.32
CA ASN A 278 8.68 -43.10 -14.17
C ASN A 278 8.65 -42.63 -15.63
#